data_AF-A0A7X8GU55-F1
#
_entry.id   AF-A0A7X8GU55-F1
#
_cell.length_a   1.000
_cell.length_b   1.000
_cell.length_c   1.000
_cell.angle_alpha   90.00
_cell.angle_beta   90.00
_cell.angle_gamma   90.00
#
_symmetry.space_group_name_H-M   'P 1'
#
loop_
_entity.id
_entity.type
_entity.pdbx_description
1 polymer ?
#
loop_
_entity_poly.entity_id
_entity_poly.type
_entity_poly.pdbx_seq_one_letter_code
_entity_poly.pdbx_strand_id
1 'polypeptide(L)'
;MSKKQKQSPKILSPENYIRQRARNLPFFKCYVNEEWEDHGLAHVTIARNHVNGNITFCSYLVDLKCLGIKDTFYQFNVPEYEFDEYKEKLNLRLDLIECDYILAHNIVYAGWVYAEDIGLQPHKDFQSVTRYMLEEDTNEIPLYDITTGGDGGKPVYIQGAFEDDAMAKMILNRLEKKLGPGNFDYVLSVDDPLYDDSYDENEDDEEEVGFDEEIGDDPETLYRNEYSRNSFKENVEIFLGLTQYLDHDEEDVDMSNFDWFDEGGRGTEENFDRILALTNILYDDLTNLKEINSWLTKWRNEVQDYSITNAAYWQMLGLQNEEDITYED
;
A
#
# COMPACT_ATOMS: atom_id res chain seq x y z
N MET A 1 35.49 21.31 46.19
CA MET A 1 34.82 20.06 45.77
C MET A 1 33.58 20.43 44.97
N SER A 2 33.65 20.37 43.64
CA SER A 2 32.49 20.65 42.77
C SER A 2 31.55 19.44 42.81
N LYS A 3 30.31 19.64 43.25
CA LYS A 3 29.26 18.61 43.22
C LYS A 3 28.92 18.36 41.75
N LYS A 4 29.33 17.22 41.19
CA LYS A 4 28.79 16.71 39.92
C LYS A 4 27.28 16.54 40.09
N GLN A 5 26.50 17.42 39.46
CA GLN A 5 25.08 17.19 39.25
C GLN A 5 24.92 15.88 38.48
N LYS A 6 24.28 14.89 39.10
CA LYS A 6 23.82 13.70 38.38
C LYS A 6 22.75 14.16 37.40
N GLN A 7 23.07 14.16 36.11
CA GLN A 7 22.07 14.34 35.06
C GLN A 7 21.02 13.23 35.23
N SER A 8 19.76 13.62 35.32
CA SER A 8 18.62 12.69 35.24
C SER A 8 18.69 11.93 33.91
N PRO A 9 18.43 10.61 33.90
CA PRO A 9 18.43 9.86 32.65
C PRO A 9 17.38 10.45 31.71
N LYS A 10 17.82 10.90 30.54
CA LYS A 10 16.96 11.47 29.51
C LYS A 10 16.06 10.34 28.96
N ILE A 11 14.75 10.47 29.14
CA ILE A 11 13.77 9.54 28.54
C ILE A 11 13.85 9.74 27.02
N LEU A 12 14.15 8.66 26.29
CA LEU A 12 14.19 8.69 24.83
C LEU A 12 12.76 8.64 24.28
N SER A 13 12.52 9.32 23.15
CA SER A 13 11.31 9.07 22.35
C SER A 13 11.35 7.65 21.78
N PRO A 14 10.20 7.06 21.42
CA PRO A 14 10.14 5.74 20.78
C PRO A 14 11.14 5.56 19.62
N GLU A 15 11.18 6.52 18.69
CA GLU A 15 12.05 6.49 17.50
C GLU A 15 13.52 6.52 17.90
N ASN A 16 13.88 7.41 18.83
CA ASN A 16 15.26 7.52 19.30
C ASN A 16 15.67 6.29 20.12
N TYR A 17 14.74 5.66 20.82
CA TYR A 17 14.98 4.38 21.46
C TYR A 17 15.26 3.31 20.41
N ILE A 18 14.43 3.19 19.37
CA ILE A 18 14.62 2.18 18.33
C ILE A 18 15.99 2.38 17.65
N ARG A 19 16.31 3.62 17.22
CA ARG A 19 17.60 3.97 16.60
C ARG A 19 18.82 3.57 17.42
N GLN A 20 18.75 3.71 18.73
CA GLN A 20 19.93 3.60 19.60
C GLN A 20 19.99 2.29 20.40
N ARG A 21 18.84 1.63 20.60
CA ARG A 21 18.68 0.59 21.64
C ARG A 21 17.95 -0.65 21.17
N ALA A 22 17.18 -0.65 20.08
CA ALA A 22 16.37 -1.81 19.69
C ALA A 22 17.20 -3.10 19.55
N ARG A 23 18.36 -3.04 18.89
CA ARG A 23 19.29 -4.19 18.73
C ARG A 23 19.78 -4.80 20.04
N ASN A 24 19.78 -4.02 21.13
CA ASN A 24 20.22 -4.50 22.44
C ASN A 24 19.09 -5.17 23.24
N LEU A 25 17.85 -5.09 22.78
CA LEU A 25 16.74 -5.78 23.42
C LEU A 25 16.86 -7.29 23.12
N PRO A 26 16.61 -8.16 24.12
CA PRO A 26 16.49 -9.59 23.90
C PRO A 26 15.51 -9.90 22.78
N PHE A 27 15.93 -10.76 21.86
CA PHE A 27 15.05 -11.30 20.82
C PHE A 27 13.81 -11.94 21.45
N PHE A 28 12.65 -11.74 20.83
CA PHE A 28 11.41 -12.42 21.20
C PHE A 28 10.97 -13.41 20.12
N LYS A 29 10.44 -12.89 19.01
CA LYS A 29 9.85 -13.68 17.93
C LYS A 29 9.93 -12.96 16.58
N CYS A 30 9.94 -13.73 15.51
CA CYS A 30 9.71 -13.23 14.15
C CYS A 30 8.53 -13.95 13.52
N TYR A 31 7.85 -13.27 12.60
CA TYR A 31 6.80 -13.85 11.77
C TYR A 31 6.96 -13.40 10.32
N VAL A 32 6.54 -14.25 9.39
CA VAL A 32 6.39 -13.96 7.95
C VAL A 32 5.10 -14.60 7.46
N ASN A 33 4.45 -14.06 6.43
CA ASN A 33 3.29 -14.71 5.79
C ASN A 33 3.71 -15.99 5.06
N GLU A 34 2.79 -16.95 4.91
CA GLU A 34 2.97 -18.06 3.97
C GLU A 34 3.06 -17.58 2.51
N GLU A 35 3.58 -18.44 1.64
CA GLU A 35 3.72 -18.22 0.19
C GLU A 35 4.54 -16.97 -0.22
N TRP A 36 5.29 -16.37 0.71
CA TRP A 36 6.13 -15.20 0.43
C TRP A 36 7.22 -15.48 -0.61
N GLU A 37 7.71 -16.72 -0.70
CA GLU A 37 8.69 -17.17 -1.70
C GLU A 37 8.10 -17.18 -3.12
N ASP A 38 6.86 -17.67 -3.24
CA ASP A 38 6.18 -17.85 -4.52
C ASP A 38 5.71 -16.51 -5.09
N HIS A 39 5.02 -15.70 -4.27
CA HIS A 39 4.48 -14.40 -4.70
C HIS A 39 5.54 -13.29 -4.68
N GLY A 40 6.64 -13.47 -3.94
CA GLY A 40 7.68 -12.44 -3.77
C GLY A 40 7.21 -11.22 -2.98
N LEU A 41 6.13 -11.33 -2.21
CA LEU A 41 5.65 -10.29 -1.31
C LEU A 41 5.65 -10.84 0.13
N ALA A 42 6.54 -10.29 0.95
CA ALA A 42 6.77 -10.74 2.32
C ALA A 42 6.36 -9.68 3.33
N HIS A 43 5.43 -10.01 4.22
CA HIS A 43 5.10 -9.25 5.41
C HIS A 43 5.88 -9.81 6.61
N VAL A 44 7.02 -9.20 6.93
CA VAL A 44 7.92 -9.64 8.00
C VAL A 44 7.69 -8.83 9.27
N THR A 45 7.57 -9.48 10.42
CA THR A 45 7.52 -8.84 11.75
C THR A 45 8.67 -9.31 12.61
N ILE A 46 9.36 -8.38 13.27
CA ILE A 46 10.45 -8.67 14.21
C ILE A 46 10.11 -8.04 15.56
N ALA A 47 10.10 -8.86 16.62
CA ALA A 47 9.76 -8.43 17.97
C ALA A 47 10.90 -8.69 18.96
N ARG A 48 11.07 -7.76 19.90
CA ARG A 48 12.07 -7.84 20.98
C ARG A 48 11.46 -7.45 22.33
N ASN A 49 11.92 -8.12 23.39
CA ASN A 49 11.42 -7.96 24.76
C ASN A 49 12.12 -6.82 25.49
N HIS A 50 11.34 -6.03 26.22
CA HIS A 50 11.84 -5.12 27.25
C HIS A 50 11.96 -5.83 28.59
N VAL A 51 12.78 -5.26 29.48
CA VAL A 51 12.97 -5.79 30.85
C VAL A 51 11.71 -5.75 31.72
N ASN A 52 10.71 -4.96 31.34
CA ASN A 52 9.41 -4.87 32.02
C ASN A 52 8.39 -5.91 31.50
N GLY A 53 8.76 -6.76 30.54
CA GLY A 53 7.86 -7.73 29.91
C GLY A 53 7.05 -7.18 28.73
N ASN A 54 7.19 -5.91 28.39
CA ASN A 54 6.57 -5.34 27.20
C ASN A 54 7.40 -5.64 25.95
N ILE A 55 6.80 -5.43 24.78
CA ILE A 55 7.36 -5.74 23.48
C ILE A 55 7.54 -4.46 22.68
N THR A 56 8.65 -4.35 21.97
CA THR A 56 8.78 -3.46 20.81
C THR A 56 8.91 -4.32 19.57
N PHE A 57 8.16 -3.99 18.54
CA PHE A 57 8.23 -4.69 17.27
C PHE A 57 8.22 -3.72 16.09
N CYS A 58 8.82 -4.16 14.99
CA CYS A 58 8.75 -3.51 13.70
C CYS A 58 8.25 -4.50 12.66
N SER A 59 7.49 -4.01 11.70
CA SER A 59 6.97 -4.81 10.61
C SER A 59 7.28 -4.16 9.28
N TYR A 60 7.45 -4.98 8.25
CA TYR A 60 7.97 -4.61 6.95
C TYR A 60 7.13 -5.29 5.88
N LEU A 61 6.64 -4.52 4.91
CA LEU A 61 6.12 -5.04 3.67
C LEU A 61 7.25 -4.99 2.64
N VAL A 62 7.74 -6.16 2.25
CA VAL A 62 8.90 -6.35 1.40
C VAL A 62 8.45 -6.94 0.07
N ASP A 63 8.59 -6.18 -1.00
CA ASP A 63 8.49 -6.65 -2.38
C ASP A 63 9.87 -7.11 -2.85
N LEU A 64 10.02 -8.43 -2.95
CA LEU A 64 11.24 -9.09 -3.40
C LEU A 64 11.37 -9.07 -4.94
N LYS A 65 10.30 -8.73 -5.67
CA LYS A 65 10.29 -8.72 -7.15
C LYS A 65 10.72 -7.38 -7.72
N CYS A 66 10.49 -6.26 -7.02
CA CYS A 66 10.89 -4.94 -7.50
C CYS A 66 11.14 -3.92 -6.38
N LEU A 67 10.10 -3.50 -5.66
CA LEU A 67 10.13 -2.24 -4.90
C LEU A 67 10.95 -2.28 -3.60
N GLY A 68 11.33 -3.46 -3.11
CA GLY A 68 12.00 -3.62 -1.83
C GLY A 68 11.06 -3.30 -0.67
N ILE A 69 11.50 -2.45 0.27
CA ILE A 69 10.67 -2.12 1.45
C ILE A 69 9.58 -1.11 1.03
N LYS A 70 8.39 -1.62 0.67
CA LYS A 70 7.22 -0.82 0.29
C LYS A 70 6.68 0.01 1.46
N ASP A 71 6.59 -0.62 2.63
CA ASP A 71 6.05 0.01 3.83
C ASP A 71 6.68 -0.58 5.10
N THR A 72 6.63 0.18 6.18
CA THR A 72 7.06 -0.27 7.50
C THR A 72 6.38 0.53 8.60
N PHE A 73 6.14 -0.13 9.72
CA PHE A 73 5.68 0.55 10.92
C PHE A 73 6.28 -0.11 12.17
N TYR A 74 6.10 0.53 13.32
CA TYR A 74 6.58 0.01 14.60
C TYR A 74 5.58 0.28 15.73
N GLN A 75 5.68 -0.52 16.79
CA GLN A 75 5.04 -0.25 18.07
C GLN A 75 6.08 -0.33 19.19
N PHE A 76 5.96 0.56 20.17
CA PHE A 76 6.98 0.74 21.19
C PHE A 76 6.48 0.41 22.59
N ASN A 77 7.15 -0.55 23.24
CA ASN A 77 6.95 -0.89 24.64
C ASN A 77 5.46 -1.17 24.97
N VAL A 78 4.80 -1.91 24.08
CA VAL A 78 3.40 -2.34 24.24
C VAL A 78 3.31 -3.61 25.09
N PRO A 79 2.23 -3.83 25.85
CA PRO A 79 1.99 -5.11 26.51
C PRO A 79 1.94 -6.27 25.52
N GLU A 80 2.30 -7.48 25.98
CA GLU A 80 2.30 -8.69 25.14
C GLU A 80 0.92 -8.98 24.51
N TYR A 81 -0.18 -8.69 25.21
CA TYR A 81 -1.52 -8.88 24.65
C TYR A 81 -1.80 -7.98 23.42
N GLU A 82 -1.23 -6.78 23.35
CA GLU A 82 -1.40 -5.90 22.18
C GLU A 82 -0.59 -6.41 20.98
N PHE A 83 0.57 -7.00 21.24
CA PHE A 83 1.34 -7.68 20.21
C PHE A 83 0.61 -8.92 19.67
N ASP A 84 0.01 -9.72 20.56
CA ASP A 84 -0.81 -10.85 20.15
C ASP A 84 -2.04 -10.40 19.35
N GLU A 85 -2.78 -9.37 19.77
CA GLU A 85 -3.90 -8.83 19.01
C GLU A 85 -3.47 -8.33 17.61
N TYR A 86 -2.31 -7.68 17.52
CA TYR A 86 -1.74 -7.27 16.24
C TYR A 86 -1.45 -8.48 15.33
N LYS A 87 -0.77 -9.49 15.87
CA LYS A 87 -0.44 -10.74 15.16
C LYS A 87 -1.71 -11.45 14.68
N GLU A 88 -2.71 -11.61 15.54
CA GLU A 88 -3.98 -12.26 15.17
C GLU A 88 -4.69 -11.49 14.04
N LYS A 89 -4.72 -10.16 14.08
CA LYS A 89 -5.34 -9.34 13.02
C LYS A 89 -4.68 -9.54 11.66
N LEU A 90 -3.35 -9.64 11.62
CA LEU A 90 -2.64 -9.92 10.37
C LEU A 90 -2.84 -11.35 9.90
N ASN A 91 -2.82 -12.30 10.84
CA ASN A 91 -2.98 -13.72 10.53
C ASN A 91 -4.32 -14.00 9.82
N LEU A 92 -5.38 -13.23 10.12
CA LEU A 92 -6.67 -13.33 9.43
C LEU A 92 -6.63 -13.08 7.91
N ARG A 93 -5.57 -12.46 7.38
CA ARG A 93 -5.45 -12.10 5.97
C ARG A 93 -4.21 -12.67 5.28
N LEU A 94 -3.17 -12.96 6.04
CA LEU A 94 -1.83 -13.24 5.51
C LEU A 94 -1.29 -14.62 5.88
N ASP A 95 -1.98 -15.40 6.73
CA ASP A 95 -1.50 -16.71 7.20
C ASP A 95 -0.04 -16.64 7.69
N LEU A 96 0.17 -16.07 8.88
CA LEU A 96 1.49 -15.85 9.44
C LEU A 96 2.08 -17.14 10.04
N ILE A 97 3.34 -17.40 9.71
CA ILE A 97 4.17 -18.45 10.31
C ILE A 97 5.29 -17.84 11.15
N GLU A 98 5.61 -18.49 12.28
CA GLU A 98 6.77 -18.12 13.09
C GLU A 98 8.05 -18.53 12.37
N CYS A 99 9.02 -17.62 12.27
CA CYS A 99 10.30 -17.86 11.63
C CYS A 99 11.47 -17.49 12.54
N ASP A 100 12.67 -17.96 12.20
CA ASP A 100 13.88 -17.54 12.90
C ASP A 100 14.28 -16.11 12.50
N TYR A 101 15.08 -15.47 13.36
CA TYR A 101 15.56 -14.11 13.12
C TYR A 101 16.40 -13.99 11.85
N ILE A 102 17.16 -15.03 11.51
CA ILE A 102 18.09 -15.03 10.37
C ILE A 102 17.28 -14.95 9.07
N LEU A 103 16.21 -15.73 8.93
CA LEU A 103 15.32 -15.67 7.77
C LEU A 103 14.66 -14.29 7.66
N ALA A 104 14.07 -13.79 8.75
CA ALA A 104 13.43 -12.47 8.75
C ALA A 104 14.40 -11.34 8.36
N HIS A 105 15.63 -11.40 8.89
CA HIS A 105 16.69 -10.45 8.57
C HIS A 105 17.10 -10.54 7.09
N ASN A 106 17.35 -11.75 6.59
CA ASN A 106 17.75 -11.96 5.19
C ASN A 106 16.66 -11.52 4.21
N ILE A 107 15.37 -11.79 4.47
CA ILE A 107 14.26 -11.33 3.59
C ILE A 107 14.27 -9.80 3.47
N VAL A 108 14.34 -9.10 4.62
CA VAL A 108 14.29 -7.64 4.65
C VAL A 108 15.53 -7.03 3.98
N TYR A 109 16.72 -7.57 4.23
CA TYR A 109 17.95 -7.10 3.57
C TYR A 109 17.97 -7.41 2.08
N ALA A 110 17.54 -8.60 1.66
CA ALA A 110 17.49 -8.98 0.25
C ALA A 110 16.61 -8.02 -0.54
N GLY A 111 15.38 -7.76 -0.08
CA GLY A 111 14.48 -6.80 -0.73
C GLY A 111 15.04 -5.36 -0.72
N TRP A 112 15.61 -4.92 0.40
CA TRP A 112 16.19 -3.57 0.49
C TRP A 112 17.37 -3.38 -0.47
N VAL A 113 18.37 -4.26 -0.42
CA VAL A 113 19.58 -4.16 -1.25
C VAL A 113 19.24 -4.31 -2.72
N TYR A 114 18.37 -5.26 -3.07
CA TYR A 114 17.93 -5.45 -4.46
C TYR A 114 17.26 -4.20 -5.03
N ALA A 115 16.35 -3.57 -4.29
CA ALA A 115 15.69 -2.35 -4.71
C ALA A 115 16.69 -1.19 -4.90
N GLU A 116 17.66 -1.04 -3.99
CA GLU A 116 18.71 -0.02 -4.13
C GLU A 116 19.58 -0.24 -5.37
N ASP A 117 19.95 -1.49 -5.65
CA ASP A 117 20.75 -1.84 -6.83
C ASP A 117 20.04 -1.48 -8.14
N ILE A 118 18.71 -1.63 -8.18
CA ILE A 118 17.87 -1.24 -9.32
C ILE A 118 17.36 0.20 -9.26
N GLY A 119 17.90 1.02 -8.36
CA GLY A 119 17.68 2.48 -8.34
C GLY A 119 16.40 2.94 -7.63
N LEU A 120 15.76 2.07 -6.86
CA LEU A 120 14.64 2.41 -5.98
C LEU A 120 15.13 2.63 -4.55
N GLN A 121 14.32 3.34 -3.76
CA GLN A 121 14.64 3.64 -2.36
C GLN A 121 13.57 3.02 -1.46
N PRO A 122 13.94 2.46 -0.30
CA PRO A 122 12.97 1.93 0.65
C PRO A 122 12.11 3.05 1.25
N HIS A 123 10.97 2.68 1.83
CA HIS A 123 10.09 3.61 2.55
C HIS A 123 10.85 4.50 3.54
N LYS A 124 10.48 5.78 3.63
CA LYS A 124 11.22 6.79 4.45
C LYS A 124 11.32 6.41 5.93
N ASP A 125 10.29 5.76 6.48
CA ASP A 125 10.26 5.34 7.89
C ASP A 125 11.16 4.13 8.16
N PHE A 126 11.49 3.37 7.10
CA PHE A 126 12.50 2.32 7.18
C PHE A 126 13.87 2.94 7.41
N GLN A 127 14.25 3.89 6.56
CA GLN A 127 15.53 4.58 6.67
C GLN A 127 15.66 5.35 7.98
N SER A 128 14.57 6.01 8.40
CA SER A 128 14.60 6.92 9.54
C SER A 128 14.45 6.20 10.89
N VAL A 129 13.76 5.06 10.97
CA VAL A 129 13.46 4.39 12.26
C VAL A 129 13.61 2.87 12.20
N THR A 130 12.87 2.16 11.36
CA THR A 130 12.66 0.72 11.59
C THR A 130 13.84 -0.15 11.13
N ARG A 131 14.74 0.34 10.27
CA ARG A 131 16.00 -0.37 9.94
C ARG A 131 16.88 -0.64 11.16
N TYR A 132 16.76 0.18 12.21
CA TYR A 132 17.57 0.03 13.42
C TYR A 132 17.08 -1.08 14.35
N MET A 133 15.95 -1.73 14.03
CA MET A 133 15.55 -2.99 14.66
C MET A 133 16.39 -4.17 14.16
N LEU A 134 16.89 -4.07 12.93
CA LEU A 134 17.73 -5.08 12.30
C LEU A 134 19.18 -4.90 12.74
N GLU A 135 19.85 -6.01 13.00
CA GLU A 135 21.30 -6.06 13.14
C GLU A 135 21.95 -5.67 11.81
N GLU A 136 23.16 -5.13 11.89
CA GLU A 136 23.92 -4.80 10.69
C GLU A 136 24.23 -6.09 9.94
N ASP A 137 24.04 -6.06 8.62
CA ASP A 137 24.38 -7.20 7.77
C ASP A 137 25.90 -7.36 7.74
N THR A 138 26.36 -8.35 8.50
CA THR A 138 27.76 -8.67 8.70
C THR A 138 27.92 -10.18 8.55
N ASN A 139 29.15 -10.65 8.35
CA ASN A 139 29.46 -12.07 8.24
C ASN A 139 29.09 -12.90 9.49
N GLU A 140 28.62 -12.28 10.57
CA GLU A 140 28.13 -12.96 11.78
C GLU A 140 26.71 -13.53 11.59
N ILE A 141 25.93 -12.99 10.64
CA ILE A 141 24.59 -13.47 10.31
C ILE A 141 24.71 -14.44 9.13
N PRO A 142 24.26 -15.70 9.27
CA PRO A 142 24.25 -16.63 8.15
C PRO A 142 23.43 -16.09 6.98
N LEU A 143 24.01 -16.12 5.78
CA LEU A 143 23.33 -15.71 4.56
C LEU A 143 22.41 -16.83 4.08
N TYR A 144 21.13 -16.50 3.92
CA TYR A 144 20.16 -17.32 3.20
C TYR A 144 20.02 -16.80 1.78
N ASP A 145 19.88 -17.73 0.83
CA ASP A 145 19.66 -17.37 -0.57
C ASP A 145 18.18 -16.99 -0.74
N ILE A 146 17.90 -15.69 -0.65
CA ILE A 146 16.58 -15.13 -0.88
C ILE A 146 16.49 -14.72 -2.34
N THR A 147 15.62 -15.39 -3.10
CA THR A 147 15.41 -15.06 -4.51
C THR A 147 14.74 -13.69 -4.63
N THR A 148 15.37 -12.80 -5.39
CA THR A 148 14.84 -11.47 -5.74
C THR A 148 14.68 -11.33 -7.25
N GLY A 149 13.75 -10.48 -7.66
CA GLY A 149 13.31 -10.38 -9.04
C GLY A 149 12.44 -11.57 -9.51
N GLY A 150 12.01 -11.47 -10.76
CA GLY A 150 11.42 -12.56 -11.51
C GLY A 150 12.48 -13.45 -12.14
N ASP A 151 12.17 -14.00 -13.32
CA ASP A 151 13.07 -14.90 -14.02
C ASP A 151 14.44 -14.26 -14.29
N GLY A 152 15.50 -14.94 -13.84
CA GLY A 152 16.87 -14.47 -13.97
C GLY A 152 17.22 -13.23 -13.15
N GLY A 153 16.41 -12.89 -12.13
CA GLY A 153 16.62 -11.70 -11.29
C GLY A 153 16.16 -10.39 -11.95
N LYS A 154 15.37 -10.48 -13.02
CA LYS A 154 14.82 -9.31 -13.71
C LYS A 154 13.71 -8.67 -12.85
N PRO A 155 13.68 -7.33 -12.66
CA PRO A 155 12.61 -6.70 -11.88
C PRO A 155 11.24 -6.91 -12.50
N VAL A 156 10.26 -7.19 -11.65
CA VAL A 156 8.85 -7.30 -12.03
C VAL A 156 8.04 -6.37 -11.13
N TYR A 157 7.65 -5.21 -11.65
CA TYR A 157 6.82 -4.25 -10.91
C TYR A 157 5.35 -4.60 -11.05
N ILE A 158 4.62 -4.75 -9.94
CA ILE A 158 3.17 -4.94 -9.94
C ILE A 158 2.56 -3.77 -9.18
N GLN A 159 1.74 -2.98 -9.87
CA GLN A 159 0.99 -1.87 -9.25
C GLN A 159 -0.02 -2.45 -8.27
N GLY A 160 0.14 -2.11 -7.00
CA GLY A 160 -0.74 -2.48 -5.92
C GLY A 160 -1.84 -1.45 -5.69
N ALA A 161 -2.81 -1.82 -4.87
CA ALA A 161 -4.03 -1.03 -4.62
C ALA A 161 -3.80 0.34 -3.94
N PHE A 162 -2.56 0.67 -3.56
CA PHE A 162 -2.20 1.95 -2.93
C PHE A 162 -1.22 2.76 -3.79
N GLU A 163 -0.89 2.29 -4.99
CA GLU A 163 -0.09 3.01 -5.97
C GLU A 163 -1.00 3.54 -7.08
N ASP A 164 -1.17 4.86 -7.15
CA ASP A 164 -1.86 5.51 -8.27
C ASP A 164 -1.02 5.50 -9.55
N ASP A 165 -1.62 5.95 -10.65
CA ASP A 165 -1.01 5.98 -11.97
C ASP A 165 0.20 6.91 -12.06
N ALA A 166 0.20 8.03 -11.32
CA ALA A 166 1.35 8.92 -11.26
C ALA A 166 2.54 8.25 -10.56
N MET A 167 2.29 7.54 -9.46
CA MET A 167 3.29 6.76 -8.74
C MET A 167 3.82 5.62 -9.61
N ALA A 168 2.94 4.91 -10.33
CA ALA A 168 3.33 3.86 -11.25
C ALA A 168 4.23 4.39 -12.38
N LYS A 169 3.82 5.48 -13.06
CA LYS A 169 4.63 6.15 -14.08
C LYS A 169 5.99 6.60 -13.54
N MET A 170 6.03 7.17 -12.33
CA MET A 170 7.29 7.57 -11.68
C MET A 170 8.22 6.37 -11.43
N ILE A 171 7.68 5.24 -10.96
CA ILE A 171 8.45 4.01 -10.72
C ILE A 171 9.01 3.47 -12.05
N LEU A 172 8.17 3.35 -13.07
CA LEU A 172 8.58 2.90 -14.40
C LEU A 172 9.69 3.78 -14.98
N ASN A 173 9.56 5.11 -14.89
CA ASN A 173 10.58 6.05 -15.37
C ASN A 173 11.91 5.90 -14.62
N ARG A 174 11.88 5.63 -13.30
CA ARG A 174 13.11 5.36 -12.52
C ARG A 174 13.78 4.06 -12.97
N LEU A 175 12.99 3.01 -13.17
CA LEU A 175 13.49 1.72 -13.66
C LEU A 175 14.08 1.86 -15.06
N GLU A 176 13.39 2.54 -15.98
CA GLU A 176 13.88 2.78 -17.35
C GLU A 176 15.16 3.61 -17.36
N LYS A 177 15.23 4.68 -16.57
CA LYS A 177 16.45 5.51 -16.45
C LYS A 177 17.64 4.73 -15.89
N LYS A 178 17.40 3.82 -14.93
CA LYS A 178 18.46 3.07 -14.25
C LYS A 178 18.90 1.82 -15.00
N LEU A 179 17.95 1.07 -15.57
CA LEU A 179 18.18 -0.25 -16.16
C LEU A 179 18.13 -0.21 -17.68
N GLY A 180 17.46 0.77 -18.28
CA GLY A 180 17.18 0.86 -19.71
C GLY A 180 15.88 0.17 -20.13
N PRO A 181 15.33 0.53 -21.30
CA PRO A 181 14.09 -0.05 -21.81
C PRO A 181 14.18 -1.57 -21.98
N GLY A 182 13.13 -2.30 -21.56
CA GLY A 182 13.03 -3.76 -21.70
C GLY A 182 13.80 -4.60 -20.66
N ASN A 183 14.52 -3.95 -19.74
CA ASN A 183 15.28 -4.63 -18.67
C ASN A 183 14.49 -4.84 -17.36
N PHE A 184 13.19 -4.56 -17.37
CA PHE A 184 12.24 -4.87 -16.31
C PHE A 184 10.89 -5.23 -16.95
N ASP A 185 10.04 -5.94 -16.20
CA ASP A 185 8.65 -6.23 -16.57
C ASP A 185 7.72 -5.50 -15.61
N TYR A 186 6.49 -5.26 -16.05
CA TYR A 186 5.49 -4.62 -15.20
C TYR A 186 4.07 -5.10 -15.47
N VAL A 187 3.23 -5.01 -14.44
CA VAL A 187 1.79 -5.21 -14.50
C VAL A 187 1.16 -3.98 -13.84
N LEU A 188 0.49 -3.16 -14.65
CA LEU A 188 -0.28 -2.02 -14.14
C LEU A 188 -1.66 -2.49 -13.70
N SER A 189 -2.21 -1.80 -12.72
CA SER A 189 -3.64 -1.87 -12.44
C SER A 189 -4.35 -1.41 -13.70
N VAL A 190 -5.31 -2.20 -14.17
CA VAL A 190 -6.15 -1.76 -15.28
C VAL A 190 -7.10 -0.73 -14.68
N ASP A 191 -6.85 0.53 -14.95
CA ASP A 191 -7.88 1.54 -14.79
C ASP A 191 -9.07 1.15 -15.67
N ASP A 192 -10.25 1.16 -15.05
CA ASP A 192 -11.53 1.22 -15.76
C ASP A 192 -11.37 2.26 -16.89
N PRO A 193 -11.70 1.96 -18.17
CA PRO A 193 -11.46 2.84 -19.33
C PRO A 193 -12.15 4.22 -19.31
N LEU A 194 -12.50 4.73 -18.12
CA LEU A 194 -13.00 6.06 -17.80
C LEU A 194 -11.92 7.00 -17.22
N TYR A 195 -10.69 6.54 -16.98
CA TYR A 195 -9.55 7.38 -16.62
C TYR A 195 -8.45 7.26 -17.68
N ASP A 196 -8.40 8.19 -18.63
CA ASP A 196 -7.33 8.34 -19.62
C ASP A 196 -6.67 9.72 -19.44
N ASP A 197 -5.63 9.76 -18.63
CA ASP A 197 -4.71 10.90 -18.56
C ASP A 197 -3.71 10.82 -19.72
N SER A 198 -4.21 11.14 -20.92
CA SER A 198 -3.38 11.45 -22.08
C SER A 198 -3.05 12.94 -22.09
N TYR A 199 -1.98 13.33 -21.40
CA TYR A 199 -1.21 14.53 -21.78
C TYR A 199 0.28 14.21 -21.77
N ASP A 200 0.78 13.97 -22.97
CA ASP A 200 2.18 14.03 -23.37
C ASP A 200 2.56 15.52 -23.51
N GLU A 201 3.51 15.98 -22.70
CA GLU A 201 4.40 17.08 -23.08
C GLU A 201 5.85 16.64 -22.87
N ASN A 202 6.47 16.23 -23.97
CA ASN A 202 7.92 16.33 -24.16
C ASN A 202 8.28 17.82 -24.37
N GLU A 203 9.22 18.37 -23.59
CA GLU A 203 10.44 18.99 -24.11
C GLU A 203 11.40 19.38 -22.97
N ASP A 204 12.69 19.16 -23.24
CA ASP A 204 13.83 19.41 -22.38
C ASP A 204 13.88 20.86 -21.84
N ASP A 205 14.18 21.01 -20.55
CA ASP A 205 15.14 22.01 -20.09
C ASP A 205 15.74 21.60 -18.73
N GLU A 206 17.07 21.53 -18.71
CA GLU A 206 17.90 21.37 -17.53
C GLU A 206 17.70 22.56 -16.57
N GLU A 207 17.34 22.32 -15.30
CA GLU A 207 17.88 23.09 -14.18
C GLU A 207 17.69 22.34 -12.85
N GLU A 208 18.79 22.07 -12.15
CA GLU A 208 18.80 21.71 -10.73
C GLU A 208 18.07 22.81 -9.93
N VAL A 209 16.95 22.47 -9.29
CA VAL A 209 16.37 23.33 -8.27
C VAL A 209 16.00 22.50 -7.05
N GLY A 210 16.73 22.71 -5.95
CA GLY A 210 16.37 22.16 -4.65
C GLY A 210 15.05 22.74 -4.20
N PHE A 211 14.04 21.89 -3.99
CA PHE A 211 12.74 22.31 -3.52
C PHE A 211 12.47 21.78 -2.12
N ASP A 212 12.64 22.71 -1.18
CA ASP A 212 11.84 22.80 0.03
C ASP A 212 10.51 23.45 -0.43
N GLU A 213 9.49 22.66 -0.78
CA GLU A 213 8.11 23.16 -0.94
C GLU A 213 7.12 22.34 -0.13
N GLU A 214 6.32 23.10 0.60
CA GLU A 214 5.10 22.76 1.30
C GLU A 214 4.19 21.94 0.36
N ILE A 215 3.91 20.69 0.74
CA ILE A 215 2.95 19.81 0.06
C ILE A 215 1.62 20.57 -0.01
N GLY A 216 1.22 20.99 -1.21
CA GLY A 216 -0.12 21.51 -1.46
C GLY A 216 -1.11 20.40 -1.15
N ASP A 217 -2.00 20.63 -0.18
CA ASP A 217 -3.09 19.72 0.11
C ASP A 217 -3.91 19.51 -1.16
N ASP A 218 -4.05 18.25 -1.58
CA ASP A 218 -4.98 17.84 -2.63
C ASP A 218 -6.39 18.40 -2.32
N PRO A 219 -7.07 19.05 -3.29
CA PRO A 219 -8.39 19.67 -3.08
C PRO A 219 -9.43 18.72 -2.49
N GLU A 220 -9.45 17.45 -2.90
CA GLU A 220 -10.39 16.46 -2.36
C GLU A 220 -10.11 16.21 -0.87
N THR A 221 -8.85 16.06 -0.49
CA THR A 221 -8.41 15.91 0.90
C THR A 221 -8.80 17.10 1.77
N LEU A 222 -8.74 18.32 1.22
CA LEU A 222 -9.12 19.54 1.92
C LEU A 222 -10.64 19.58 2.21
N TYR A 223 -11.47 19.27 1.21
CA TYR A 223 -12.93 19.24 1.37
C TYR A 223 -13.43 18.04 2.19
N ARG A 224 -12.77 16.89 2.08
CA ARG A 224 -13.08 15.73 2.93
C ARG A 224 -12.93 16.06 4.41
N ASN A 225 -11.88 16.78 4.79
CA ASN A 225 -11.66 17.24 6.16
C ASN A 225 -12.71 18.28 6.61
N GLU A 226 -13.19 19.12 5.69
CA GLU A 226 -14.28 20.08 5.94
C GLU A 226 -15.58 19.34 6.32
N TYR A 227 -15.98 18.35 5.52
CA TYR A 227 -17.28 17.66 5.65
C TYR A 227 -17.30 16.50 6.66
N SER A 228 -16.14 15.98 7.05
CA SER A 228 -16.03 14.88 8.04
C SER A 228 -16.58 15.21 9.43
N ARG A 229 -16.80 16.50 9.72
CA ARG A 229 -17.34 16.96 11.02
C ARG A 229 -18.86 17.17 11.01
N ASN A 230 -19.49 17.11 9.85
CA ASN A 230 -20.92 17.30 9.69
C ASN A 230 -21.68 15.99 10.01
N SER A 231 -22.97 16.12 10.28
CA SER A 231 -23.86 14.96 10.33
C SER A 231 -24.22 14.47 8.91
N PHE A 232 -24.60 13.21 8.79
CA PHE A 232 -25.07 12.61 7.53
C PHE A 232 -26.13 13.48 6.84
N LYS A 233 -27.12 13.97 7.59
CA LYS A 233 -28.20 14.78 7.03
C LYS A 233 -27.71 16.13 6.48
N GLU A 234 -26.77 16.76 7.16
CA GLU A 234 -26.14 18.00 6.69
C GLU A 234 -25.34 17.75 5.41
N ASN A 235 -24.57 16.67 5.34
CA ASN A 235 -23.82 16.30 4.14
C ASN A 235 -24.74 15.97 2.94
N VAL A 236 -25.87 15.29 3.17
CA VAL A 236 -26.88 15.04 2.13
C VAL A 236 -27.50 16.36 1.62
N GLU A 237 -27.84 17.30 2.51
CA GLU A 237 -28.40 18.59 2.10
C GLU A 237 -27.39 19.41 1.27
N ILE A 238 -26.11 19.39 1.63
CA ILE A 238 -25.04 20.06 0.88
C ILE A 238 -24.84 19.38 -0.48
N PHE A 239 -24.76 18.04 -0.51
CA PHE A 239 -24.61 17.27 -1.74
C PHE A 239 -25.74 17.55 -2.73
N LEU A 240 -27.00 17.47 -2.28
CA LEU A 240 -28.17 17.77 -3.13
C LEU A 240 -28.23 19.24 -3.57
N GLY A 241 -27.67 20.17 -2.78
CA GLY A 241 -27.54 21.56 -3.17
C GLY A 241 -26.51 21.75 -4.29
N LEU A 242 -25.39 21.05 -4.20
CA LEU A 242 -24.33 21.09 -5.20
C LEU A 242 -24.73 20.37 -6.49
N THR A 243 -25.45 19.26 -6.45
CA THR A 243 -25.83 18.52 -7.68
C THR A 243 -27.00 19.14 -8.45
N GLN A 244 -27.67 20.16 -7.93
CA GLN A 244 -28.85 20.77 -8.57
C GLN A 244 -28.58 21.37 -9.95
N TYR A 245 -27.34 21.77 -10.26
CA TYR A 245 -27.02 22.30 -11.59
C TYR A 245 -26.89 21.19 -12.64
N LEU A 246 -26.64 19.94 -12.23
CA LEU A 246 -26.56 18.78 -13.13
C LEU A 246 -27.93 18.40 -13.70
N ASP A 247 -29.01 18.79 -13.04
CA ASP A 247 -30.39 18.52 -13.48
C ASP A 247 -30.88 19.48 -14.60
N HIS A 248 -30.12 20.54 -14.94
CA HIS A 248 -30.57 21.59 -15.85
C HIS A 248 -30.01 21.51 -17.29
N ASP A 249 -29.14 20.55 -17.59
CA ASP A 249 -28.58 20.34 -18.95
C ASP A 249 -29.27 19.16 -19.66
N GLU A 250 -30.56 19.34 -19.96
CA GLU A 250 -31.38 18.41 -20.77
C GLU A 250 -31.35 18.75 -22.28
N GLU A 251 -30.39 19.52 -22.77
CA GLU A 251 -30.20 19.71 -24.23
C GLU A 251 -29.15 18.73 -24.72
N ASP A 252 -29.61 17.60 -25.30
CA ASP A 252 -28.89 16.61 -26.12
C ASP A 252 -27.38 16.90 -26.24
N VAL A 253 -26.66 16.65 -25.15
CA VAL A 253 -25.20 16.74 -25.14
C VAL A 253 -24.71 15.54 -25.92
N ASP A 254 -24.30 15.78 -27.16
CA ASP A 254 -23.50 14.83 -27.92
C ASP A 254 -22.23 14.57 -27.11
N MET A 255 -22.23 13.47 -26.34
CA MET A 255 -21.12 13.04 -25.48
C MET A 255 -19.81 12.82 -26.26
N SER A 256 -19.86 12.81 -27.61
CA SER A 256 -18.68 12.74 -28.45
C SER A 256 -18.07 14.11 -28.83
N ASN A 257 -18.77 15.21 -28.55
CA ASN A 257 -18.36 16.59 -28.84
C ASN A 257 -18.53 17.54 -27.64
N PHE A 258 -18.78 17.03 -26.43
CA PHE A 258 -18.76 17.87 -25.24
C PHE A 258 -17.31 18.24 -24.91
N ASP A 259 -16.95 19.47 -25.28
CA ASP A 259 -15.62 20.02 -25.07
C ASP A 259 -15.51 20.45 -23.60
N TRP A 260 -15.06 19.54 -22.75
CA TRP A 260 -14.83 19.78 -21.31
C TRP A 260 -13.83 20.91 -21.03
N PHE A 261 -13.16 21.42 -22.07
CA PHE A 261 -12.18 22.49 -22.00
C PHE A 261 -12.72 23.89 -22.40
N ASP A 262 -14.01 24.02 -22.74
CA ASP A 262 -14.60 25.34 -22.97
C ASP A 262 -14.87 26.05 -21.64
N GLU A 263 -14.26 27.22 -21.48
CA GLU A 263 -14.16 28.06 -20.29
C GLU A 263 -15.51 28.31 -19.59
N GLY A 264 -15.89 27.41 -18.70
CA GLY A 264 -17.12 27.45 -17.90
C GLY A 264 -16.93 27.81 -16.42
N GLY A 265 -15.96 28.68 -16.09
CA GLY A 265 -15.86 29.38 -14.80
C GLY A 265 -15.46 28.55 -13.58
N ARG A 266 -14.35 28.92 -12.95
CA ARG A 266 -13.73 28.48 -11.65
C ARG A 266 -14.63 27.92 -10.52
N GLY A 267 -15.95 28.15 -10.54
CA GLY A 267 -16.90 27.58 -9.59
C GLY A 267 -17.42 26.18 -9.97
N THR A 268 -17.25 25.72 -11.21
CA THR A 268 -17.69 24.38 -11.65
C THR A 268 -16.71 23.27 -11.22
N GLU A 269 -15.41 23.52 -11.32
CA GLU A 269 -14.35 22.62 -10.81
C GLU A 269 -14.41 22.46 -9.28
N GLU A 270 -14.49 23.58 -8.53
CA GLU A 270 -14.63 23.52 -7.06
C GLU A 270 -15.90 22.78 -6.61
N ASN A 271 -17.01 22.94 -7.33
CA ASN A 271 -18.23 22.20 -7.02
C ASN A 271 -18.06 20.70 -7.27
N PHE A 272 -17.36 20.31 -8.34
CA PHE A 272 -17.09 18.91 -8.65
C PHE A 272 -16.24 18.24 -7.56
N ASP A 273 -15.14 18.88 -7.13
CA ASP A 273 -14.28 18.37 -6.06
C ASP A 273 -15.04 18.22 -4.73
N ARG A 274 -15.92 19.17 -4.42
CA ARG A 274 -16.79 19.10 -3.24
C ARG A 274 -17.83 17.99 -3.33
N ILE A 275 -18.42 17.78 -4.51
CA ILE A 275 -19.36 16.68 -4.79
C ILE A 275 -18.65 15.34 -4.62
N LEU A 276 -17.43 15.19 -5.13
CA LEU A 276 -16.64 13.96 -5.00
C LEU A 276 -16.32 13.65 -3.53
N ALA A 277 -15.81 14.63 -2.79
CA ALA A 277 -15.53 14.47 -1.36
C ALA A 277 -16.77 14.08 -0.54
N LEU A 278 -17.93 14.69 -0.83
CA LEU A 278 -19.21 14.35 -0.19
C LEU A 278 -19.72 12.96 -0.61
N THR A 279 -19.52 12.55 -1.86
CA THR A 279 -19.90 11.22 -2.36
C THR A 279 -19.20 10.14 -1.56
N ASN A 280 -17.89 10.28 -1.35
CA ASN A 280 -17.09 9.33 -0.58
C ASN A 280 -17.56 9.25 0.88
N ILE A 281 -17.82 10.39 1.53
CA ILE A 281 -18.32 10.42 2.92
C ILE A 281 -19.71 9.79 3.03
N LEU A 282 -20.62 10.13 2.12
CA LEU A 282 -21.99 9.60 2.14
C LEU A 282 -22.03 8.11 1.81
N TYR A 283 -21.15 7.63 0.94
CA TYR A 283 -21.00 6.21 0.66
C TYR A 283 -20.57 5.44 1.91
N ASP A 284 -19.57 5.94 2.64
CA ASP A 284 -19.13 5.34 3.90
C ASP A 284 -20.25 5.30 4.95
N ASP A 285 -21.05 6.38 5.06
CA ASP A 285 -22.17 6.48 6.01
C ASP A 285 -23.36 5.56 5.64
N LEU A 286 -23.65 5.40 4.35
CA LEU A 286 -24.71 4.52 3.84
C LEU A 286 -24.33 3.03 3.92
N THR A 287 -23.03 2.75 3.91
CA THR A 287 -22.51 1.40 3.74
C THR A 287 -22.12 0.81 5.10
N ASN A 288 -22.88 -0.18 5.57
CA ASN A 288 -22.47 -0.98 6.72
C ASN A 288 -21.34 -1.94 6.32
N LEU A 289 -20.12 -1.42 6.25
CA LEU A 289 -18.94 -2.19 5.82
C LEU A 289 -18.71 -3.44 6.67
N LYS A 290 -19.10 -3.43 7.96
CA LYS A 290 -19.01 -4.62 8.83
C LYS A 290 -19.96 -5.73 8.36
N GLU A 291 -21.17 -5.37 7.97
CA GLU A 291 -22.16 -6.32 7.46
C GLU A 291 -21.79 -6.84 6.08
N ILE A 292 -21.33 -5.96 5.17
CA ILE A 292 -20.81 -6.37 3.85
C ILE A 292 -19.65 -7.35 4.01
N ASN A 293 -18.68 -7.03 4.87
CA ASN A 293 -17.55 -7.93 5.11
C ASN A 293 -17.99 -9.27 5.74
N SER A 294 -19.03 -9.27 6.58
CA SER A 294 -19.61 -10.50 7.09
C SER A 294 -20.21 -11.37 5.98
N TRP A 295 -20.90 -10.75 5.00
CA TRP A 295 -21.46 -11.46 3.85
C TRP A 295 -20.38 -11.97 2.91
N LEU A 296 -19.38 -11.16 2.59
CA LEU A 296 -18.23 -11.56 1.77
C LEU A 296 -17.47 -12.73 2.39
N THR A 297 -17.26 -12.71 3.71
CA THR A 297 -16.62 -13.82 4.43
C THR A 297 -17.46 -15.09 4.34
N LYS A 298 -18.78 -14.97 4.53
CA LYS A 298 -19.70 -16.11 4.40
C LYS A 298 -19.66 -16.69 2.99
N TRP A 299 -19.73 -15.86 1.96
CA TRP A 299 -19.64 -16.31 0.57
C TRP A 299 -18.31 -16.95 0.25
N ARG A 300 -17.19 -16.38 0.72
CA ARG A 300 -15.86 -16.97 0.52
C ARG A 300 -15.78 -18.37 1.12
N ASN A 301 -16.30 -18.56 2.34
CA ASN A 301 -16.33 -19.87 2.99
C ASN A 301 -17.26 -20.84 2.26
N GLU A 302 -18.45 -20.40 1.84
CA GLU A 302 -19.37 -21.23 1.06
C GLU A 302 -18.74 -21.64 -0.29
N VAL A 303 -18.03 -20.74 -0.97
CA VAL A 303 -17.35 -21.02 -2.25
C VAL A 303 -16.24 -22.05 -2.11
N GLN A 304 -15.54 -22.11 -0.96
CA GLN A 304 -14.51 -23.13 -0.73
C GLN A 304 -15.08 -24.56 -0.64
N ASP A 305 -16.37 -24.72 -0.32
CA ASP A 305 -17.06 -26.02 -0.32
C ASP A 305 -17.53 -26.44 -1.72
N TYR A 306 -17.47 -25.55 -2.71
CA TYR A 306 -17.84 -25.84 -4.10
C TYR A 306 -16.59 -25.97 -4.98
N SER A 307 -16.25 -27.21 -5.36
CA SER A 307 -15.41 -27.41 -6.54
C SER A 307 -16.30 -27.26 -7.79
N ILE A 308 -16.10 -26.20 -8.58
CA ILE A 308 -16.69 -26.13 -9.92
C ILE A 308 -15.93 -27.14 -10.78
N THR A 309 -16.45 -28.36 -10.83
CA THR A 309 -15.97 -29.36 -11.80
C THR A 309 -16.30 -28.87 -13.22
N ASN A 310 -15.49 -29.24 -14.22
CA ASN A 310 -15.80 -28.88 -15.63
C ASN A 310 -17.24 -29.26 -16.03
N ALA A 311 -17.79 -30.34 -15.47
CA ALA A 311 -19.19 -30.72 -15.68
C ALA A 311 -20.22 -29.73 -15.09
N ALA A 312 -19.92 -29.12 -13.94
CA ALA A 312 -20.78 -28.10 -13.32
C ALA A 312 -20.66 -26.75 -14.03
N TYR A 313 -19.46 -26.41 -14.54
CA TYR A 313 -19.19 -25.19 -15.30
C TYR A 313 -20.09 -25.08 -16.54
N TRP A 314 -20.18 -26.13 -17.35
CA TRP A 314 -21.01 -26.12 -18.57
C TRP A 314 -22.50 -26.00 -18.26
N GLN A 315 -22.98 -26.70 -17.24
CA GLN A 315 -24.38 -26.60 -16.81
C GLN A 315 -24.76 -25.22 -16.29
N MET A 316 -23.84 -24.52 -15.59
CA MET A 316 -24.07 -23.14 -15.14
C MET A 316 -24.19 -22.17 -16.32
N LEU A 317 -23.49 -22.42 -17.42
CA LEU A 317 -23.62 -21.67 -18.67
C LEU A 317 -24.83 -22.10 -19.52
N GLY A 318 -25.65 -23.04 -19.03
CA GLY A 318 -26.82 -23.56 -19.75
C GLY A 318 -26.51 -24.59 -20.84
N LEU A 319 -25.28 -25.12 -20.87
CA LEU A 319 -24.79 -26.09 -21.85
C LEU A 319 -24.80 -27.50 -21.25
N GLN A 320 -24.98 -28.53 -22.08
CA GLN A 320 -25.02 -29.91 -21.57
C GLN A 320 -23.61 -30.48 -21.35
N ASN A 321 -22.64 -30.04 -22.14
CA ASN A 321 -21.24 -30.43 -22.07
C ASN A 321 -20.34 -29.48 -22.89
N GLU A 322 -19.02 -29.69 -22.81
CA GLU A 322 -17.98 -28.91 -23.50
C GLU A 322 -18.12 -28.93 -25.03
N GLU A 323 -18.66 -30.00 -25.58
CA GLU A 323 -18.82 -30.22 -27.03
C GLU A 323 -19.90 -29.32 -27.65
N ASP A 324 -20.72 -28.65 -26.84
CA ASP A 324 -21.74 -27.70 -27.30
C ASP A 324 -21.15 -26.33 -27.70
N ILE A 325 -19.85 -26.09 -27.50
CA ILE A 325 -19.18 -24.83 -27.88
C ILE A 325 -18.34 -25.04 -29.13
N THR A 326 -18.74 -24.38 -30.22
CA THR A 326 -17.89 -24.20 -31.40
C THR A 326 -17.24 -22.84 -31.35
N TYR A 327 -15.91 -22.79 -31.23
CA TYR A 327 -15.14 -21.56 -31.43
C TYR A 327 -15.04 -21.29 -32.93
N GLU A 328 -15.49 -20.12 -33.39
CA GLU A 328 -15.20 -19.65 -34.75
C GLU A 328 -13.74 -19.17 -34.79
N ASP A 329 -13.00 -19.62 -35.81
CA ASP A 329 -11.60 -19.23 -36.08
C ASP A 329 -11.44 -17.75 -36.43
#